data_AF-A0A9P5BK72-F1
#
_entry.id   AF-A0A9P5BK72-F1
#
_cell.length_a   1.000
_cell.length_b   1.000
_cell.length_c   1.000
_cell.angle_alpha   90.00
_cell.angle_beta   90.00
_cell.angle_gamma   90.00
#
_symmetry.space_group_name_H-M   'P 1'
#
loop_
_entity.id
_entity.type
_entity.pdbx_description
1 polymer ?
#
loop_
_entity_poly.entity_id
_entity_poly.type
_entity_poly.pdbx_seq_one_letter_code
_entity_poly.pdbx_strand_id
1 'polypeptide(L)'
;MATQHPDFDELPLDKTGPRGNAWGLWGGDDQLGTLNHLTGEVVGQAARENFKTGIRVSLNWSMKGASYPKFACKNLDLRLINKTPLKHAHDDKWNFNSQCSSQWDGFRHSQLYYMGRKAEEFAASDNPNSIHHVSAKGIAGRGVFIDWYSWALAQGLEIDAMSSYEIPFNQIAKTLEFQKMSLDSLRAGDIIVIRFGYLSQYENMDAAKREYLDKLYQTQKPDNIGLKPSEELLRFLWDTKIVAICGDGRSLEVWPCKDPEWHLHEWLLAGWGMPIGELFYLEELAKTSPLRMATDSSQNYLSKEVSSPAPASSCRAGTPVTNFSNDSPFSTLLRHFLVHALSGLLAFGIARLDGARGIARWRWIFLIEGAVTVAAGLVMPLLVIDTPERAKSNTEEGDKFSWKLLFKTMIDWKVLLGIILAWANSVPNAVFKFTMPQIIKQLGFTTAQSQLLTMPLYVCGGIAAWLSGRFSDRLSWRMPFIVGPMLVLLVAWIRQVTFHQRAKPAKA
;
A
#
# COMPACT_ATOMS: atom_id res chain seq x y z
N MET A 1 5.46 -31.86 -6.32
CA MET A 1 6.92 -31.78 -6.46
C MET A 1 7.22 -30.39 -7.00
N ALA A 2 8.12 -29.62 -6.37
CA ALA A 2 8.51 -28.33 -6.93
C ALA A 2 9.26 -28.61 -8.25
N THR A 3 8.68 -28.21 -9.39
CA THR A 3 9.39 -28.25 -10.68
C THR A 3 10.63 -27.38 -10.53
N GLN A 4 11.80 -27.97 -10.78
CA GLN A 4 13.06 -27.24 -10.81
C GLN A 4 12.96 -26.17 -11.90
N HIS A 5 13.32 -24.92 -11.57
CA HIS A 5 13.36 -23.83 -12.54
C HIS A 5 14.48 -24.13 -13.54
N PRO A 6 14.19 -24.23 -14.84
CA PRO A 6 15.18 -24.58 -15.84
C PRO A 6 16.14 -23.42 -16.09
N ASP A 7 17.38 -23.71 -16.45
CA ASP A 7 18.35 -22.69 -16.85
C ASP A 7 17.97 -22.11 -18.21
N PHE A 8 18.43 -20.89 -18.55
CA PHE A 8 18.07 -20.25 -19.82
C PHE A 8 18.39 -21.10 -21.07
N ASP A 9 19.48 -21.88 -21.04
CA ASP A 9 19.90 -22.76 -22.14
C ASP A 9 19.00 -23.99 -22.33
N GLU A 10 18.15 -24.30 -21.36
CA GLU A 10 17.18 -25.41 -21.44
C GLU A 10 15.86 -24.98 -22.11
N LEU A 11 15.69 -23.69 -22.41
CA LEU A 11 14.53 -23.17 -23.13
C LEU A 11 14.69 -23.36 -24.65
N PRO A 12 13.60 -23.61 -25.40
CA PRO A 12 12.20 -23.64 -24.98
C PRO A 12 11.78 -24.96 -24.32
N LEU A 13 10.85 -24.87 -23.37
CA LEU A 13 10.24 -26.05 -22.74
C LEU A 13 9.23 -26.74 -23.67
N ASP A 14 8.39 -25.96 -24.35
CA ASP A 14 7.51 -26.47 -25.40
C ASP A 14 8.15 -26.27 -26.77
N LYS A 15 8.53 -27.36 -27.43
CA LYS A 15 9.15 -27.35 -28.76
C LYS A 15 8.21 -26.88 -29.87
N THR A 16 6.91 -26.81 -29.61
CA THR A 16 5.91 -26.32 -30.57
C THR A 16 5.68 -24.82 -30.47
N GLY A 17 6.15 -24.18 -29.38
CA GLY A 17 6.03 -22.75 -29.13
C GLY A 17 7.17 -21.90 -29.73
N PRO A 18 7.16 -20.59 -29.49
CA PRO A 18 8.23 -19.68 -29.93
C PRO A 18 9.53 -19.98 -29.19
N ARG A 19 10.65 -19.50 -29.74
CA ARG A 19 11.97 -19.69 -29.14
C ARG A 19 11.98 -19.21 -27.69
N GLY A 20 12.65 -19.98 -26.83
CA GLY A 20 12.87 -19.58 -25.44
C GLY A 20 11.64 -19.59 -24.54
N ASN A 21 10.50 -20.15 -25.00
CA ASN A 21 9.29 -20.17 -24.18
C ASN A 21 9.45 -21.06 -22.93
N ALA A 22 8.75 -20.68 -21.87
CA ALA A 22 8.66 -21.45 -20.63
C ALA A 22 7.27 -22.11 -20.46
N TRP A 23 6.62 -22.46 -21.57
CA TRP A 23 5.27 -22.97 -21.55
C TRP A 23 5.20 -24.33 -20.83
N GLY A 24 4.17 -24.49 -20.00
CA GLY A 24 3.97 -25.67 -19.16
C GLY A 24 4.78 -25.70 -17.86
N LEU A 25 5.71 -24.76 -17.60
CA LEU A 25 6.55 -24.75 -16.39
C LEU A 25 5.72 -24.79 -15.08
N TRP A 26 4.64 -24.02 -15.04
CA TRP A 26 3.73 -23.92 -13.90
C TRP A 26 2.41 -24.70 -14.09
N GLY A 27 2.37 -25.59 -15.09
CA GLY A 27 1.17 -26.34 -15.49
C GLY A 27 0.56 -25.83 -16.79
N GLY A 28 -0.21 -26.69 -17.47
CA GLY A 28 -0.79 -26.38 -18.79
C GLY A 28 -1.89 -25.32 -18.80
N ASP A 29 -2.47 -25.01 -17.64
CA ASP A 29 -3.52 -24.01 -17.48
C ASP A 29 -3.03 -22.72 -16.81
N ASP A 30 -1.71 -22.52 -16.69
CA ASP A 30 -1.17 -21.33 -16.02
C ASP A 30 -1.56 -20.02 -16.72
N GLN A 31 -1.82 -19.00 -15.89
CA GLN A 31 -2.31 -17.68 -16.28
C GLN A 31 -1.47 -16.54 -15.68
N LEU A 32 -0.35 -16.86 -15.03
CA LEU A 32 0.41 -15.94 -14.17
C LEU A 32 1.88 -15.81 -14.57
N GLY A 33 2.43 -16.81 -15.24
CA GLY A 33 3.82 -16.84 -15.68
C GLY A 33 4.81 -16.65 -14.54
N THR A 34 5.80 -15.76 -14.74
CA THR A 34 6.87 -15.51 -13.77
C THR A 34 6.38 -14.97 -12.43
N LEU A 35 5.16 -14.42 -12.35
CA LEU A 35 4.53 -14.05 -11.09
C LEU A 35 4.34 -15.25 -10.15
N ASN A 36 4.44 -16.49 -10.65
CA ASN A 36 4.46 -17.70 -9.83
C ASN A 36 5.63 -17.78 -8.85
N HIS A 37 6.72 -17.03 -9.08
CA HIS A 37 7.80 -16.90 -8.08
C HIS A 37 7.45 -16.00 -6.89
N LEU A 38 6.38 -15.20 -6.96
CA LEU A 38 5.87 -14.42 -5.82
C LEU A 38 5.10 -15.33 -4.84
N THR A 39 5.83 -16.18 -4.13
CA THR A 39 5.27 -17.02 -3.06
C THR A 39 5.08 -16.22 -1.77
N GLY A 40 4.22 -16.70 -0.87
CA GLY A 40 4.02 -16.04 0.43
C GLY A 40 5.30 -15.89 1.26
N GLU A 41 6.24 -16.82 1.12
CA GLU A 41 7.55 -16.75 1.77
C GLU A 41 8.41 -15.62 1.20
N VAL A 42 8.53 -15.54 -0.13
CA VAL A 42 9.30 -14.50 -0.84
C VAL A 42 8.77 -13.11 -0.51
N VAL A 43 7.45 -12.93 -0.58
CA VAL A 43 6.80 -11.64 -0.26
C VAL A 43 6.94 -11.31 1.23
N GLY A 44 6.77 -12.29 2.12
CA GLY A 44 6.94 -12.12 3.55
C GLY A 44 8.38 -11.81 3.97
N GLN A 45 9.37 -12.37 3.28
CA GLN A 45 10.78 -12.03 3.46
C GLN A 45 11.05 -10.59 2.99
N ALA A 46 10.62 -10.24 1.78
CA ALA A 46 10.78 -8.89 1.22
C ALA A 46 10.22 -7.80 2.16
N ALA A 47 9.03 -8.01 2.71
CA ALA A 47 8.40 -7.05 3.64
C ALA A 47 9.22 -6.87 4.93
N ARG A 48 9.68 -7.96 5.55
CA ARG A 48 10.48 -7.93 6.80
C ARG A 48 11.81 -7.20 6.61
N GLU A 49 12.45 -7.41 5.46
CA GLU A 49 13.76 -6.87 5.16
C GLU A 49 13.74 -5.41 4.73
N ASN A 50 12.70 -4.96 3.99
CA ASN A 50 12.73 -3.64 3.33
C ASN A 50 11.84 -2.58 3.99
N PHE A 51 10.82 -2.94 4.76
CA PHE A 51 9.95 -1.94 5.42
C PHE A 51 10.62 -1.39 6.68
N LYS A 52 11.35 -0.26 6.54
CA LYS A 52 12.07 0.41 7.63
C LYS A 52 11.57 1.81 7.97
N THR A 53 11.26 2.63 6.95
CA THR A 53 11.00 4.06 7.12
C THR A 53 9.52 4.45 6.99
N GLY A 54 8.69 3.58 6.40
CA GLY A 54 7.27 3.85 6.14
C GLY A 54 7.00 4.90 5.05
N ILE A 55 8.03 5.37 4.33
CA ILE A 55 7.88 6.26 3.18
C ILE A 55 7.12 5.53 2.08
N ARG A 56 6.19 6.24 1.42
CA ARG A 56 5.37 5.72 0.32
C ARG A 56 5.48 6.68 -0.84
N VAL A 57 5.83 6.17 -2.01
CA VAL A 57 5.91 6.93 -3.26
C VAL A 57 4.92 6.33 -4.24
N SER A 58 4.06 7.16 -4.82
CA SER A 58 3.18 6.75 -5.91
C SER A 58 3.97 6.72 -7.20
N LEU A 59 3.88 5.61 -7.94
CA LEU A 59 4.50 5.46 -9.26
C LEU A 59 3.51 5.70 -10.41
N ASN A 60 2.29 6.16 -10.10
CA ASN A 60 1.28 6.45 -11.10
C ASN A 60 1.54 7.80 -11.75
N TRP A 61 1.62 7.81 -13.07
CA TRP A 61 1.61 9.00 -13.89
C TRP A 61 0.18 9.51 -14.08
N SER A 62 0.07 10.78 -14.49
CA SER A 62 -1.21 11.42 -14.69
C SER A 62 -1.99 10.74 -15.82
N MET A 63 -3.27 10.44 -15.59
CA MET A 63 -4.17 9.93 -16.63
C MET A 63 -4.41 10.92 -17.80
N LYS A 64 -3.96 12.18 -17.64
CA LYS A 64 -3.94 13.19 -18.71
C LYS A 64 -2.54 13.41 -19.27
N GLY A 65 -1.52 12.70 -18.79
CA GLY A 65 -0.11 12.92 -19.18
C GLY A 65 0.12 12.76 -20.69
N ALA A 66 -0.54 11.77 -21.30
CA ALA A 66 -0.48 11.51 -22.74
C ALA A 66 -1.29 12.50 -23.62
N SER A 67 -1.76 13.63 -23.07
CA SER A 67 -2.59 14.57 -23.82
C SER A 67 -1.82 15.40 -24.85
N TYR A 68 -0.56 15.74 -24.55
CA TYR A 68 0.25 16.61 -25.39
C TYR A 68 1.76 16.44 -25.10
N PRO A 69 2.56 15.88 -26.02
CA PRO A 69 2.19 15.33 -27.32
C PRO A 69 1.18 14.19 -27.24
N LYS A 70 0.20 14.17 -28.14
CA LYS A 70 -0.90 13.22 -28.08
C LYS A 70 -0.43 11.83 -28.49
N PHE A 71 -0.68 10.83 -27.63
CA PHE A 71 -0.45 9.44 -28.00
C PHE A 71 -1.54 8.95 -28.96
N ALA A 72 -1.22 7.94 -29.77
CA ALA A 72 -2.17 7.35 -30.71
C ALA A 72 -3.36 6.67 -29.99
N CYS A 73 -3.14 6.18 -28.77
CA CYS A 73 -4.18 5.57 -27.94
C CYS A 73 -5.19 6.63 -27.45
N LYS A 74 -6.42 6.19 -27.16
CA LYS A 74 -7.46 7.07 -26.64
C LYS A 74 -7.10 7.57 -25.23
N ASN A 75 -6.82 8.86 -25.12
CA ASN A 75 -6.63 9.56 -23.85
C ASN A 75 -7.90 9.58 -22.99
N LEU A 76 -7.75 9.98 -21.72
CA LEU A 76 -8.87 10.08 -20.78
C LEU A 76 -9.95 11.06 -21.24
N ASP A 77 -11.13 10.52 -21.54
CA ASP A 77 -12.40 11.25 -21.63
C ASP A 77 -13.13 11.11 -20.28
N LEU A 78 -13.24 12.24 -19.56
CA LEU A 78 -13.86 12.32 -18.24
C LEU A 78 -15.14 13.14 -18.31
N ARG A 79 -16.28 12.50 -18.06
CA ARG A 79 -17.59 13.15 -18.01
C ARG A 79 -18.12 13.16 -16.58
N LEU A 80 -18.35 14.36 -16.04
CA LEU A 80 -19.02 14.55 -14.76
C LEU A 80 -20.55 14.50 -14.95
N ILE A 81 -21.20 13.69 -14.11
CA ILE A 81 -22.65 13.50 -14.08
C ILE A 81 -23.17 14.14 -12.79
N ASN A 82 -23.84 15.28 -12.91
CA ASN A 82 -24.51 15.92 -11.79
C ASN A 82 -25.87 15.24 -11.55
N LYS A 83 -26.11 14.75 -10.34
CA LYS A 83 -27.35 14.04 -9.96
C LYS A 83 -28.44 14.96 -9.38
N THR A 84 -28.23 16.27 -9.40
CA THR A 84 -29.23 17.25 -8.94
C THR A 84 -30.47 17.25 -9.86
N PRO A 85 -31.70 17.36 -9.33
CA PRO A 85 -32.07 17.57 -7.92
C PRO A 85 -32.27 16.29 -7.09
N LEU A 86 -32.22 15.10 -7.71
CA LEU A 86 -32.46 13.82 -7.05
C LEU A 86 -31.47 13.53 -5.92
N LYS A 87 -30.20 13.91 -6.11
CA LYS A 87 -29.13 13.75 -5.12
C LYS A 87 -28.05 14.81 -5.34
N HIS A 88 -27.64 15.50 -4.28
CA HIS A 88 -26.45 16.37 -4.31
C HIS A 88 -25.18 15.52 -4.36
N ALA A 89 -24.92 14.93 -5.51
CA ALA A 89 -23.76 14.09 -5.78
C ALA A 89 -23.32 14.29 -7.24
N HIS A 90 -22.03 14.10 -7.46
CA HIS A 90 -21.46 13.99 -8.80
C HIS A 90 -20.92 12.57 -8.93
N ASP A 91 -21.29 11.92 -10.03
CA ASP A 91 -20.59 10.73 -10.50
C ASP A 91 -19.65 11.13 -11.63
N ASP A 92 -18.67 10.30 -11.91
CA ASP A 92 -17.78 10.43 -13.05
C ASP A 92 -17.88 9.20 -13.96
N LYS A 93 -17.80 9.44 -15.26
CA LYS A 93 -17.64 8.39 -16.27
C LYS A 93 -16.29 8.57 -16.93
N TRP A 94 -15.50 7.50 -16.84
CA TRP A 94 -14.14 7.44 -17.37
C TRP A 94 -14.16 6.57 -18.63
N ASN A 95 -13.62 7.10 -19.72
CA ASN A 95 -13.44 6.36 -20.97
C ASN A 95 -12.03 6.60 -21.47
N PHE A 96 -11.19 5.58 -21.38
CA PHE A 96 -9.78 5.65 -21.73
C PHE A 96 -9.30 4.30 -22.25
N ASN A 97 -8.21 4.32 -23.00
CA ASN A 97 -7.47 3.11 -23.37
C ASN A 97 -6.56 2.72 -22.20
N SER A 98 -6.50 1.44 -21.81
CA SER A 98 -5.71 0.99 -20.66
C SER A 98 -4.19 1.13 -20.84
N GLN A 99 -3.73 1.46 -22.06
CA GLN A 99 -2.34 1.72 -22.42
C GLN A 99 -1.98 3.23 -22.47
N CYS A 100 -2.75 4.12 -21.81
CA CYS A 100 -2.58 5.58 -21.96
C CYS A 100 -1.82 6.27 -20.81
N SER A 101 -1.47 5.55 -19.75
CA SER A 101 -0.77 6.05 -18.56
C SER A 101 0.00 4.89 -17.90
N SER A 102 0.50 5.03 -16.68
CA SER A 102 1.17 3.93 -15.97
C SER A 102 0.33 2.65 -16.00
N GLN A 103 0.91 1.58 -16.53
CA GLN A 103 0.17 0.36 -16.87
C GLN A 103 1.02 -0.89 -16.68
N TRP A 104 0.37 -2.03 -16.53
CA TRP A 104 0.97 -3.34 -16.72
C TRP A 104 0.38 -3.99 -17.95
N ASP A 105 1.24 -4.46 -18.83
CA ASP A 105 0.85 -5.17 -20.04
C ASP A 105 0.56 -6.64 -19.69
N GLY A 106 -0.67 -7.06 -20.00
CA GLY A 106 -1.09 -8.45 -19.84
C GLY A 106 -0.63 -9.33 -21.00
N PHE A 107 -0.77 -10.65 -20.87
CA PHE A 107 -0.26 -11.61 -21.86
C PHE A 107 -1.06 -11.67 -23.18
N ARG A 108 -2.03 -10.76 -23.34
CA ARG A 108 -2.73 -10.46 -24.61
C ARG A 108 -2.09 -9.28 -25.37
N HIS A 109 -1.11 -8.60 -24.78
CA HIS A 109 -0.51 -7.38 -25.33
C HIS A 109 0.79 -7.69 -26.09
N SER A 110 0.74 -8.61 -27.05
CA SER A 110 1.88 -8.95 -27.91
C SER A 110 1.39 -9.60 -29.21
N GLN A 111 2.27 -9.72 -30.21
CA GLN A 111 1.96 -10.39 -31.48
C GLN A 111 1.77 -11.90 -31.31
N LEU A 112 2.47 -12.47 -30.33
CA LEU A 112 2.33 -13.84 -29.88
C LEU A 112 1.69 -13.84 -28.48
N TYR A 113 0.96 -14.90 -28.16
CA TYR A 113 0.27 -14.99 -26.88
C TYR A 113 0.85 -16.10 -26.01
N TYR A 114 0.88 -15.84 -24.70
CA TYR A 114 1.36 -16.80 -23.71
C TYR A 114 0.60 -18.13 -23.79
N MET A 115 1.32 -19.25 -23.65
CA MET A 115 0.80 -20.62 -23.77
C MET A 115 0.16 -20.95 -25.14
N GLY A 116 0.63 -20.31 -26.22
CA GLY A 116 0.20 -20.63 -27.59
C GLY A 116 -1.26 -20.33 -27.89
N ARG A 117 -1.88 -19.47 -27.07
CA ARG A 117 -3.27 -19.05 -27.22
C ARG A 117 -3.46 -18.29 -28.53
N LYS A 118 -4.69 -18.25 -29.00
CA LYS A 118 -5.05 -17.56 -30.26
C LYS A 118 -6.03 -16.42 -30.03
N ALA A 119 -6.04 -15.48 -30.97
CA ALA A 119 -6.93 -14.32 -30.90
C ALA A 119 -8.41 -14.71 -30.84
N GLU A 120 -8.79 -15.81 -31.50
CA GLU A 120 -10.16 -16.32 -31.51
C GLU A 120 -10.62 -16.79 -30.12
N GLU A 121 -9.70 -17.30 -29.29
CA GLU A 121 -10.02 -17.71 -27.91
C GLU A 121 -10.39 -16.49 -27.05
N PHE A 122 -9.74 -15.35 -27.27
CA PHE A 122 -10.04 -14.11 -26.55
C PHE A 122 -11.32 -13.43 -27.04
N ALA A 123 -11.68 -13.65 -28.31
CA ALA A 123 -12.96 -13.22 -28.85
C ALA A 123 -14.11 -14.07 -28.28
N ALA A 124 -13.86 -15.36 -28.01
CA ALA A 124 -14.85 -16.27 -27.45
C ALA A 124 -15.01 -16.16 -25.92
N SER A 125 -13.94 -15.80 -25.19
CA SER A 125 -13.97 -15.68 -23.73
C SER A 125 -13.03 -14.58 -23.21
N ASP A 126 -13.50 -13.86 -22.19
CA ASP A 126 -12.75 -12.85 -21.45
C ASP A 126 -11.79 -13.43 -20.39
N ASN A 127 -11.77 -14.76 -20.20
CA ASN A 127 -11.02 -15.41 -19.14
C ASN A 127 -9.54 -15.70 -19.47
N PRO A 128 -9.16 -16.34 -20.59
CA PRO A 128 -7.76 -16.77 -20.84
C PRO A 128 -6.79 -15.59 -21.00
N ASN A 129 -5.63 -15.65 -20.36
CA ASN A 129 -4.60 -14.61 -20.33
C ASN A 129 -5.12 -13.22 -19.92
N SER A 130 -6.22 -13.17 -19.18
CA SER A 130 -6.82 -11.91 -18.72
C SER A 130 -5.99 -11.28 -17.61
N ILE A 131 -5.92 -9.94 -17.63
CA ILE A 131 -5.30 -9.17 -16.53
C ILE A 131 -6.00 -9.41 -15.18
N HIS A 132 -7.22 -9.94 -15.19
CA HIS A 132 -7.93 -10.33 -13.97
C HIS A 132 -7.20 -11.39 -13.15
N HIS A 133 -6.46 -12.32 -13.78
CA HIS A 133 -5.66 -13.32 -13.05
C HIS A 133 -4.50 -12.66 -12.31
N VAL A 134 -3.78 -11.78 -13.00
CA VAL A 134 -2.72 -10.96 -12.41
C VAL A 134 -3.26 -10.07 -11.29
N SER A 135 -4.42 -9.44 -11.50
CA SER A 135 -5.09 -8.59 -10.50
C SER A 135 -5.52 -9.37 -9.25
N ALA A 136 -6.07 -10.58 -9.43
CA ALA A 136 -6.50 -11.43 -8.32
C ALA A 136 -5.33 -11.89 -7.44
N LYS A 137 -4.15 -12.12 -8.03
CA LYS A 137 -2.91 -12.42 -7.29
C LYS A 137 -2.24 -11.18 -6.70
N GLY A 138 -2.24 -10.09 -7.46
CA GLY A 138 -1.49 -8.88 -7.21
C GLY A 138 -0.01 -9.00 -7.60
N ILE A 139 0.58 -7.88 -8.02
CA ILE A 139 2.03 -7.75 -8.22
C ILE A 139 2.59 -7.08 -6.96
N ALA A 140 2.93 -7.91 -5.97
CA ALA A 140 3.48 -7.46 -4.69
C ALA A 140 4.75 -8.25 -4.38
N GLY A 141 5.89 -7.58 -4.33
CA GLY A 141 7.20 -8.18 -4.14
C GLY A 141 8.26 -7.16 -3.75
N ARG A 142 9.54 -7.55 -3.81
CA ARG A 142 10.65 -6.62 -3.60
C ARG A 142 10.90 -5.84 -4.89
N GLY A 143 10.71 -4.52 -4.87
CA GLY A 143 11.10 -3.64 -5.98
C GLY A 143 12.57 -3.24 -5.89
N VAL A 144 13.33 -3.39 -6.96
CA VAL A 144 14.72 -2.93 -7.09
C VAL A 144 14.74 -1.75 -8.06
N PHE A 145 15.03 -0.56 -7.54
CA PHE A 145 15.05 0.68 -8.32
C PHE A 145 16.42 0.95 -8.94
N ILE A 146 16.46 1.07 -10.26
CA ILE A 146 17.66 1.31 -11.07
C ILE A 146 17.53 2.69 -11.72
N ASP A 147 18.30 3.68 -11.25
CA ASP A 147 18.27 5.06 -11.74
C ASP A 147 19.32 5.29 -12.84
N TRP A 148 19.08 4.66 -14.00
CA TRP A 148 19.99 4.76 -15.14
C TRP A 148 20.14 6.20 -15.63
N TYR A 149 19.06 6.98 -15.65
CA TYR A 149 19.12 8.36 -16.13
C TYR A 149 20.04 9.25 -15.29
N SER A 150 19.99 9.14 -13.95
CA SER A 150 20.92 9.90 -13.09
C SER A 150 22.37 9.46 -13.29
N TRP A 151 22.62 8.15 -13.48
CA TRP A 151 23.95 7.66 -13.82
C TRP A 151 24.43 8.21 -15.17
N ALA A 152 23.60 8.17 -16.21
CA ALA A 152 23.92 8.66 -17.55
C ALA A 152 24.28 10.16 -17.54
N LEU A 153 23.50 10.98 -16.82
CA LEU A 153 23.80 12.40 -16.61
C LEU A 153 25.13 12.60 -15.85
N ALA A 154 25.42 11.78 -14.84
CA ALA A 154 26.68 11.84 -14.10
C ALA A 154 27.91 11.45 -14.95
N GLN A 155 27.71 10.62 -15.98
CA GLN A 155 28.73 10.32 -16.99
C GLN A 155 28.87 11.40 -18.06
N GLY A 156 28.04 12.45 -18.04
CA GLY A 156 28.05 13.51 -19.05
C GLY A 156 27.45 13.09 -20.40
N LEU A 157 26.58 12.07 -20.42
CA LEU A 157 25.90 11.65 -21.63
C LEU A 157 24.77 12.62 -21.98
N GLU A 158 24.73 13.06 -23.24
CA GLU A 158 23.59 13.79 -23.78
C GLU A 158 22.52 12.80 -24.25
N ILE A 159 21.40 12.75 -23.52
CA ILE A 159 20.32 11.78 -23.75
C ILE A 159 19.09 12.50 -24.30
N ASP A 160 18.60 12.08 -25.46
CA ASP A 160 17.25 12.42 -25.93
C ASP A 160 16.33 11.21 -25.74
N ALA A 161 15.48 11.26 -24.71
CA ALA A 161 14.58 10.17 -24.39
C ALA A 161 13.45 9.97 -25.44
N MET A 162 13.21 10.97 -26.29
CA MET A 162 12.22 10.89 -27.38
C MET A 162 12.80 10.30 -28.67
N SER A 163 14.03 9.78 -28.62
CA SER A 163 14.75 9.16 -29.73
C SER A 163 14.95 7.66 -29.49
N SER A 164 15.37 6.94 -30.54
CA SER A 164 15.71 5.51 -30.50
C SER A 164 17.05 5.22 -29.78
N TYR A 165 17.23 5.76 -28.58
CA TYR A 165 18.44 5.58 -27.79
C TYR A 165 18.44 4.19 -27.13
N GLU A 166 19.48 3.40 -27.42
CA GLU A 166 19.64 2.04 -26.90
C GLU A 166 20.40 2.04 -25.58
N ILE A 167 19.84 1.40 -24.55
CA ILE A 167 20.49 1.22 -23.26
C ILE A 167 21.01 -0.21 -23.16
N PRO A 168 22.32 -0.46 -23.35
CA PRO A 168 22.86 -1.81 -23.28
C PRO A 168 22.87 -2.33 -21.84
N PHE A 169 22.76 -3.65 -21.68
CA PHE A 169 22.70 -4.31 -20.37
C PHE A 169 23.93 -3.99 -19.48
N ASN A 170 25.11 -3.81 -20.08
CA ASN A 170 26.31 -3.43 -19.32
C ASN A 170 26.18 -2.08 -18.61
N GLN A 171 25.36 -1.15 -19.11
CA GLN A 171 25.09 0.13 -18.46
C GLN A 171 24.17 -0.06 -17.26
N ILE A 172 23.23 -1.02 -17.32
CA ILE A 172 22.39 -1.37 -16.16
C ILE A 172 23.26 -1.92 -15.02
N ALA A 173 24.22 -2.80 -15.33
CA ALA A 173 25.19 -3.29 -14.35
C ALA A 173 26.03 -2.15 -13.74
N LYS A 174 26.55 -1.23 -14.57
CA LYS A 174 27.30 -0.04 -14.09
C LYS A 174 26.45 0.91 -13.25
N THR A 175 25.18 1.07 -13.58
CA THR A 175 24.24 1.87 -12.78
C THR A 175 24.02 1.25 -11.41
N LEU A 176 23.88 -0.08 -11.32
CA LEU A 176 23.80 -0.77 -10.04
C LEU A 176 25.07 -0.52 -9.20
N GLU A 177 26.26 -0.65 -9.80
CA GLU A 177 27.53 -0.35 -9.12
C GLU A 177 27.58 1.10 -8.62
N PHE A 178 27.13 2.05 -9.43
CA PHE A 178 26.99 3.46 -9.05
C PHE A 178 26.03 3.66 -7.87
N GLN A 179 24.97 2.85 -7.80
CA GLN A 179 24.04 2.77 -6.66
C GLN A 179 24.54 1.94 -5.48
N LYS A 180 25.80 1.49 -5.50
CA LYS A 180 26.41 0.60 -4.49
C LYS A 180 25.69 -0.75 -4.37
N MET A 181 25.16 -1.23 -5.48
CA MET A 181 24.54 -2.52 -5.67
C MET A 181 25.30 -3.30 -6.76
N SER A 182 24.94 -4.56 -6.96
CA SER A 182 25.47 -5.43 -8.01
C SER A 182 24.36 -6.29 -8.58
N LEU A 183 24.60 -6.99 -9.69
CA LEU A 183 23.64 -7.95 -10.25
C LEU A 183 23.27 -9.04 -9.22
N ASP A 184 24.24 -9.49 -8.42
CA ASP A 184 24.05 -10.49 -7.35
C ASP A 184 23.18 -9.98 -6.18
N SER A 185 22.92 -8.67 -6.12
CA SER A 185 22.00 -8.10 -5.13
C SER A 185 20.54 -8.43 -5.45
N LEU A 186 20.24 -8.72 -6.72
CA LEU A 186 18.92 -9.14 -7.17
C LEU A 186 18.72 -10.64 -6.89
N ARG A 187 17.47 -11.02 -6.66
CA ARG A 187 17.11 -12.40 -6.30
C ARG A 187 15.74 -12.79 -6.85
N ALA A 188 15.43 -14.07 -6.73
CA ALA A 188 14.14 -14.61 -7.12
C ALA A 188 12.97 -13.86 -6.47
N GLY A 189 11.98 -13.48 -7.27
CA GLY A 189 10.82 -12.71 -6.79
C GLY A 189 10.95 -11.19 -6.91
N ASP A 190 12.08 -10.69 -7.38
CA ASP A 190 12.29 -9.24 -7.53
C ASP A 190 11.54 -8.67 -8.72
N ILE A 191 11.11 -7.43 -8.55
CA ILE A 191 10.53 -6.58 -9.60
C ILE A 191 11.56 -5.50 -9.92
N ILE A 192 12.01 -5.44 -11.17
CA ILE A 192 12.98 -4.42 -11.60
C ILE A 192 12.22 -3.15 -12.01
N VAL A 193 12.65 -2.00 -11.51
CA VAL A 193 12.07 -0.69 -11.83
C VAL A 193 13.17 0.23 -12.36
N ILE A 194 13.16 0.53 -13.65
CA ILE A 194 14.23 1.29 -14.31
C ILE A 194 13.76 2.68 -14.70
N ARG A 195 14.54 3.70 -14.34
CA ARG A 195 14.34 5.08 -14.77
C ARG A 195 15.23 5.41 -15.96
N PHE A 196 14.62 5.52 -17.13
CA PHE A 196 15.23 5.94 -18.39
C PHE A 196 15.29 7.47 -18.55
N GLY A 197 14.44 8.21 -17.82
CA GLY A 197 14.34 9.67 -17.89
C GLY A 197 13.30 10.16 -18.91
N TYR A 198 12.52 9.25 -19.47
CA TYR A 198 11.52 9.58 -20.50
C TYR A 198 10.47 10.54 -19.96
N LEU A 199 9.81 10.23 -18.84
CA LEU A 199 8.79 11.13 -18.27
C LEU A 199 9.39 12.44 -17.77
N SER A 200 10.63 12.41 -17.25
CA SER A 200 11.36 13.62 -16.84
C SER A 200 11.52 14.59 -18.01
N GLN A 201 11.96 14.10 -19.17
CA GLN A 201 12.08 14.92 -20.38
C GLN A 201 10.72 15.24 -21.00
N TYR A 202 9.75 14.31 -20.90
CA TYR A 202 8.42 14.50 -21.45
C TYR A 202 7.71 15.71 -20.83
N GLU A 203 7.74 15.81 -19.50
CA GLU A 203 7.09 16.89 -18.77
C GLU A 203 7.81 18.24 -18.94
N ASN A 204 9.14 18.22 -19.09
CA ASN A 204 9.99 19.41 -19.12
C ASN A 204 10.48 19.81 -20.52
N MET A 205 10.05 19.15 -21.60
CA MET A 205 10.47 19.49 -22.96
C MET A 205 10.03 20.90 -23.37
N ASP A 206 10.84 21.52 -24.23
CA ASP A 206 10.52 22.82 -24.84
C ASP A 206 9.23 22.77 -25.67
N ALA A 207 8.52 23.91 -25.72
CA ALA A 207 7.25 24.03 -26.42
C ALA A 207 7.36 23.75 -27.93
N ALA A 208 8.46 24.17 -28.57
CA ALA A 208 8.66 23.93 -30.01
C ALA A 208 8.91 22.44 -30.29
N LYS A 209 9.73 21.77 -29.46
CA LYS A 209 9.93 20.32 -29.55
C LYS A 209 8.61 19.57 -29.31
N ARG A 210 7.82 20.02 -28.33
CA ARG A 210 6.52 19.44 -28.01
C ARG A 210 5.54 19.52 -29.18
N GLU A 211 5.43 20.69 -29.82
CA GLU A 211 4.56 20.88 -30.98
C GLU A 211 5.01 20.05 -32.18
N TYR A 212 6.32 19.97 -32.41
CA TYR A 212 6.89 19.13 -33.46
C TYR A 212 6.55 17.64 -33.25
N LEU A 213 6.80 17.12 -32.05
CA LEU A 213 6.52 15.72 -31.72
C LEU A 213 5.02 15.40 -31.80
N ASP A 214 4.15 16.31 -31.37
CA ASP A 214 2.69 16.14 -31.47
C ASP A 214 2.23 15.96 -32.93
N LYS A 215 2.76 16.76 -33.85
CA LYS A 215 2.48 16.61 -35.29
C LYS A 215 3.06 15.31 -35.85
N LEU A 216 4.28 14.95 -35.44
CA LEU A 216 4.93 13.73 -35.88
C LEU A 216 4.13 12.48 -35.46
N TYR A 217 3.69 12.42 -34.20
CA TYR A 217 3.00 11.26 -33.63
C TYR A 217 1.61 11.01 -34.23
N GLN A 218 1.03 11.99 -34.93
CA GLN A 218 -0.21 11.81 -35.69
C GLN A 218 0.01 11.07 -37.02
N THR A 219 1.24 11.00 -37.51
CA THR A 219 1.57 10.42 -38.83
C THR A 219 2.55 9.25 -38.76
N GLN A 220 3.37 9.18 -37.72
CA GLN A 220 4.44 8.18 -37.58
C GLN A 220 4.42 7.55 -36.19
N LYS A 221 4.83 6.29 -36.12
CA LYS A 221 5.04 5.63 -34.83
C LYS A 221 6.23 6.31 -34.13
N PRO A 222 6.08 6.74 -32.88
CA PRO A 222 7.11 7.47 -32.14
C PRO A 222 8.29 6.57 -31.82
N ASP A 223 9.49 7.14 -31.95
CA ASP A 223 10.70 6.59 -31.37
C ASP A 223 10.64 6.60 -29.84
N ASN A 224 11.36 5.67 -29.21
CA ASN A 224 11.38 5.53 -27.75
C ASN A 224 12.74 5.02 -27.27
N ILE A 225 13.27 5.68 -26.24
CA ILE A 225 14.40 5.18 -25.47
C ILE A 225 14.02 3.91 -24.71
N GLY A 226 14.92 2.95 -24.64
CA GLY A 226 14.67 1.77 -23.82
C GLY A 226 15.86 0.82 -23.76
N LEU A 227 15.62 -0.32 -23.13
CA LEU A 227 16.62 -1.38 -23.05
C LEU A 227 16.95 -1.89 -24.45
N LYS A 228 18.24 -2.11 -24.70
CA LYS A 228 18.71 -2.83 -25.88
C LYS A 228 18.40 -4.32 -25.70
N PRO A 229 17.61 -4.92 -26.59
CA PRO A 229 17.39 -6.37 -26.61
C PRO A 229 18.72 -7.12 -26.73
N SER A 230 18.94 -8.13 -25.89
CA SER A 230 20.17 -8.91 -25.87
C SER A 230 19.96 -10.23 -25.13
N GLU A 231 20.75 -11.25 -25.50
CA GLU A 231 20.74 -12.55 -24.82
C GLU A 231 21.13 -12.39 -23.36
N GLU A 232 22.15 -11.57 -23.07
CA GLU A 232 22.67 -11.39 -21.71
C GLU A 232 21.61 -10.81 -20.77
N LEU A 233 20.81 -9.86 -21.24
CA LEU A 233 19.69 -9.30 -20.48
C LEU A 233 18.63 -10.37 -20.21
N LEU A 234 18.22 -11.11 -21.23
CA LEU A 234 17.18 -12.14 -21.10
C LEU A 234 17.63 -13.26 -20.18
N ARG A 235 18.85 -13.77 -20.36
CA ARG A 235 19.47 -14.77 -19.48
C ARG A 235 19.49 -14.30 -18.03
N PHE A 236 19.93 -13.07 -17.79
CA PHE A 236 19.93 -12.49 -16.45
C PHE A 236 18.52 -12.46 -15.82
N LEU A 237 17.52 -11.98 -16.56
CA LEU A 237 16.13 -11.90 -16.07
C LEU A 237 15.58 -13.29 -15.71
N TRP A 238 15.84 -14.28 -16.56
CA TRP A 238 15.36 -15.64 -16.41
C TRP A 238 16.04 -16.38 -15.26
N ASP A 239 17.37 -16.43 -15.26
CA ASP A 239 18.15 -17.22 -14.28
C ASP A 239 18.03 -16.63 -12.87
N THR A 240 17.90 -15.29 -12.76
CA THR A 240 17.66 -14.61 -11.47
C THR A 240 16.22 -14.78 -10.98
N LYS A 241 15.29 -15.24 -11.85
CA LYS A 241 13.86 -15.40 -11.56
C LYS A 241 13.19 -14.08 -11.20
N ILE A 242 13.50 -13.05 -11.98
CA ILE A 242 12.81 -11.77 -11.94
C ILE A 242 11.35 -12.00 -12.34
N VAL A 243 10.42 -11.34 -11.66
CA VAL A 243 8.99 -11.63 -11.84
C VAL A 243 8.28 -10.63 -12.73
N ALA A 244 8.77 -9.41 -12.77
CA ALA A 244 8.24 -8.34 -13.59
C ALA A 244 9.30 -7.25 -13.75
N ILE A 245 9.19 -6.49 -14.82
CA ILE A 245 10.09 -5.38 -15.11
C ILE A 245 9.27 -4.19 -15.60
N CYS A 246 9.58 -3.00 -15.09
CA CYS A 246 8.91 -1.78 -15.52
C CYS A 246 9.86 -0.60 -15.65
N GLY A 247 9.41 0.42 -16.37
CA GLY A 247 10.11 1.68 -16.47
C GLY A 247 9.21 2.88 -16.77
N ASP A 248 9.83 4.04 -16.93
CA ASP A 248 9.17 5.32 -17.23
C ASP A 248 9.07 5.60 -18.74
N GLY A 249 9.53 4.69 -19.61
CA GLY A 249 9.41 4.81 -21.06
C GLY A 249 7.99 4.54 -21.57
N ARG A 250 7.73 4.90 -22.84
CA ARG A 250 6.52 4.45 -23.57
C ARG A 250 6.58 2.99 -23.95
N SER A 251 7.78 2.46 -24.04
CA SER A 251 8.05 1.05 -24.16
C SER A 251 9.25 0.68 -23.31
N LEU A 252 9.30 -0.57 -22.84
CA LEU A 252 10.41 -1.06 -22.05
C LEU A 252 11.70 -1.20 -22.89
N GLU A 253 11.55 -1.75 -24.09
CA GLU A 253 12.65 -1.85 -25.05
C GLU A 253 12.72 -0.60 -25.94
N VAL A 254 13.91 -0.38 -26.50
CA VAL A 254 14.11 0.65 -27.50
C VAL A 254 13.19 0.42 -28.70
N TRP A 255 12.58 1.50 -29.22
CA TRP A 255 11.79 1.44 -30.44
C TRP A 255 12.27 2.48 -31.45
N PRO A 256 12.45 2.11 -32.74
CA PRO A 256 12.27 0.77 -33.33
C PRO A 256 13.30 -0.27 -32.86
N CYS A 257 12.85 -1.51 -32.65
CA CYS A 257 13.72 -2.61 -32.30
C CYS A 257 14.56 -3.05 -33.52
N LYS A 258 15.89 -3.05 -33.37
CA LYS A 258 16.83 -3.45 -34.44
C LYS A 258 17.18 -4.94 -34.41
N ASP A 259 17.00 -5.58 -33.25
CA ASP A 259 17.38 -6.97 -32.99
C ASP A 259 16.12 -7.80 -32.68
N PRO A 260 15.29 -8.13 -33.70
CA PRO A 260 14.00 -8.78 -33.49
C PRO A 260 14.11 -10.19 -32.88
N GLU A 261 15.27 -10.83 -32.99
CA GLU A 261 15.57 -12.13 -32.36
C GLU A 261 15.39 -12.10 -30.84
N TRP A 262 15.68 -10.96 -30.22
CA TRP A 262 15.69 -10.78 -28.76
C TRP A 262 14.56 -9.88 -28.26
N HIS A 263 13.55 -9.61 -29.11
CA HIS A 263 12.48 -8.66 -28.85
C HIS A 263 11.79 -8.93 -27.49
N LEU A 264 11.92 -7.97 -26.56
CA LEU A 264 11.56 -8.20 -25.15
C LEU A 264 10.07 -8.47 -24.98
N HIS A 265 9.19 -7.80 -25.73
CA HIS A 265 7.75 -8.05 -25.60
C HIS A 265 7.35 -9.49 -25.97
N GLU A 266 8.07 -10.14 -26.88
CA GLU A 266 7.77 -11.51 -27.27
C GLU A 266 8.32 -12.49 -26.24
N TRP A 267 9.59 -12.33 -25.83
CA TRP A 267 10.21 -13.19 -24.84
C TRP A 267 9.53 -13.09 -23.47
N LEU A 268 9.32 -11.87 -22.97
CA LEU A 268 8.79 -11.63 -21.64
C LEU A 268 7.29 -11.98 -21.59
N LEU A 269 6.44 -11.36 -22.42
CA LEU A 269 4.99 -11.58 -22.32
C LEU A 269 4.58 -12.94 -22.89
N ALA A 270 4.96 -13.24 -24.13
CA ALA A 270 4.48 -14.45 -24.82
C ALA A 270 5.30 -15.69 -24.43
N GLY A 271 6.62 -15.57 -24.25
CA GLY A 271 7.50 -16.68 -23.89
C GLY A 271 7.34 -17.10 -22.43
N TRP A 272 7.47 -16.14 -21.50
CA TRP A 272 7.59 -16.44 -20.07
C TRP A 272 6.36 -16.09 -19.24
N GLY A 273 5.47 -15.24 -19.76
CA GLY A 273 4.39 -14.67 -18.96
C GLY A 273 4.93 -13.72 -17.89
N MET A 274 5.94 -12.93 -18.23
CA MET A 274 6.50 -11.85 -17.41
C MET A 274 5.81 -10.52 -17.76
N PRO A 275 5.07 -9.90 -16.81
CA PRO A 275 4.47 -8.60 -17.05
C PRO A 275 5.51 -7.51 -17.31
N ILE A 276 5.22 -6.67 -18.30
CA ILE A 276 5.97 -5.45 -18.62
C ILE A 276 5.18 -4.26 -18.08
N GLY A 277 5.87 -3.34 -17.42
CA GLY A 277 5.27 -2.09 -16.95
C GLY A 277 5.83 -0.88 -17.67
N GLU A 278 4.94 0.01 -18.12
CA GLU A 278 5.30 1.19 -18.91
C GLU A 278 4.75 2.46 -18.25
N LEU A 279 5.38 3.60 -18.55
CA LEU A 279 4.96 4.93 -18.10
C LEU A 279 4.86 5.10 -16.58
N PHE A 280 5.69 4.39 -15.80
CA PHE A 280 5.73 4.59 -14.34
C PHE A 280 6.38 5.94 -14.01
N TYR A 281 5.77 6.71 -13.12
CA TYR A 281 6.33 7.99 -12.67
C TYR A 281 7.40 7.79 -11.59
N LEU A 282 8.67 7.88 -11.99
CA LEU A 282 9.81 7.53 -11.14
C LEU A 282 10.56 8.74 -10.57
N GLU A 283 10.15 9.98 -10.89
CA GLU A 283 10.88 11.19 -10.47
C GLU A 283 10.90 11.37 -8.94
N GLU A 284 9.77 11.14 -8.27
CA GLU A 284 9.71 11.20 -6.80
C GLU A 284 10.52 10.07 -6.15
N LEU A 285 10.53 8.87 -6.75
CA LEU A 285 11.33 7.76 -6.25
C LEU A 285 12.83 8.08 -6.35
N ALA A 286 13.26 8.68 -7.47
CA ALA A 286 14.64 9.13 -7.68
C ALA A 286 15.08 10.17 -6.63
N LYS A 287 14.19 11.07 -6.20
CA LYS A 287 14.49 12.06 -5.14
C LYS A 287 14.70 11.40 -3.77
N THR A 288 14.01 10.31 -3.49
CA THR A 288 14.17 9.56 -2.23
C THR A 288 15.42 8.69 -2.18
N SER A 289 16.12 8.52 -3.31
CA SER A 289 17.36 7.74 -3.36
C SER A 289 18.51 8.48 -2.66
N PRO A 290 19.31 7.80 -1.81
CA PRO A 290 20.39 8.43 -1.05
C PRO A 290 21.48 9.07 -1.92
N LEU A 291 21.61 8.66 -3.19
CA LEU A 291 22.54 9.28 -4.15
C LEU A 291 22.22 10.74 -4.44
N ARG A 292 20.93 11.10 -4.53
CA ARG A 292 20.51 12.49 -4.83
C ARG A 292 20.49 13.38 -3.59
N MET A 293 20.28 12.79 -2.40
CA MET A 293 20.40 13.51 -1.13
C MET A 293 21.83 14.04 -0.87
N ALA A 294 22.86 13.41 -1.45
CA ALA A 294 24.24 13.89 -1.35
C ALA A 294 24.53 15.10 -2.26
N THR A 295 23.88 15.19 -3.42
CA THR A 295 24.09 16.27 -4.41
C THR A 295 23.20 17.50 -4.19
N ASP A 296 22.08 17.36 -3.47
CA ASP A 296 21.09 18.43 -3.31
C ASP A 296 21.34 19.35 -2.09
N SER A 297 22.49 19.20 -1.41
CA SER A 297 22.89 20.09 -0.31
C SER A 297 23.37 21.48 -0.78
N SER A 298 23.35 21.76 -2.09
CA SER A 298 23.85 23.02 -2.67
C SER A 298 22.85 23.82 -3.53
N GLN A 299 21.57 23.46 -3.64
CA GLN A 299 20.63 24.23 -4.47
C GLN A 299 19.28 24.51 -3.78
N ASN A 300 19.25 25.60 -3.01
CA ASN A 300 18.03 26.33 -2.69
C ASN A 300 17.38 26.83 -4.00
N TYR A 301 16.39 26.12 -4.53
CA TYR A 301 15.50 26.67 -5.55
C TYR A 301 14.15 27.06 -4.96
N LEU A 302 14.00 28.38 -4.86
CA LEU A 302 12.77 29.14 -4.73
C LEU A 302 11.71 28.62 -5.71
N SER A 303 10.61 28.09 -5.18
CA SER A 303 9.37 27.87 -5.94
C SER A 303 8.77 29.23 -6.33
N LYS A 304 8.91 29.61 -7.61
CA LYS A 304 8.10 30.67 -8.23
C LYS A 304 6.68 30.13 -8.43
N GLU A 305 5.75 30.55 -7.57
CA GLU A 305 4.32 30.43 -7.83
C GLU A 305 3.92 31.39 -8.96
N VAL A 306 3.33 30.86 -10.02
CA VAL A 306 2.61 31.63 -11.03
C VAL A 306 1.25 31.99 -10.44
N SER A 307 1.05 33.28 -10.16
CA SER A 307 -0.17 33.87 -9.63
C SER A 307 -1.26 34.01 -10.69
N SER A 308 -2.51 33.75 -10.32
CA SER A 308 -3.69 34.35 -10.95
C SER A 308 -4.65 34.87 -9.87
N PRO A 309 -5.26 36.06 -10.04
CA PRO A 309 -5.83 36.84 -8.94
C PRO A 309 -7.26 36.43 -8.57
N ALA A 310 -7.58 36.52 -7.28
CA ALA A 310 -8.93 36.40 -6.73
C ALA A 310 -9.65 37.76 -6.73
N PRO A 311 -11.00 37.80 -6.76
CA PRO A 311 -11.74 38.97 -6.27
C PRO A 311 -12.14 38.79 -4.80
N ALA A 312 -12.07 39.89 -4.08
CA ALA A 312 -12.34 40.03 -2.66
C ALA A 312 -13.85 40.11 -2.34
N SER A 313 -14.25 39.64 -1.15
CA SER A 313 -15.23 40.35 -0.31
C SER A 313 -15.29 39.80 1.14
N SER A 314 -15.04 40.74 2.06
CA SER A 314 -15.55 40.93 3.43
C SER A 314 -15.88 39.75 4.35
N CYS A 315 -15.15 39.67 5.47
CA CYS A 315 -15.58 39.07 6.72
C CYS A 315 -16.72 39.88 7.38
N ARG A 316 -17.71 39.19 7.97
CA ARG A 316 -18.54 39.70 9.07
C ARG A 316 -18.75 38.61 10.12
N ALA A 317 -18.64 39.03 11.38
CA ALA A 317 -18.74 38.23 12.59
C ALA A 317 -20.19 37.92 13.00
N GLY A 318 -20.38 36.82 13.73
CA GLY A 318 -21.45 36.70 14.74
C GLY A 318 -22.16 35.35 14.90
N THR A 319 -21.66 34.49 15.82
CA THR A 319 -22.41 33.57 16.75
C THR A 319 -23.34 32.46 16.19
N PRO A 320 -23.82 31.47 16.98
CA PRO A 320 -23.33 30.85 18.23
C PRO A 320 -23.15 29.30 18.12
N VAL A 321 -22.44 28.72 19.08
CA VAL A 321 -22.27 27.26 19.25
C VAL A 321 -23.61 26.61 19.64
N THR A 322 -24.07 25.60 18.89
CA THR A 322 -25.21 24.75 19.28
C THR A 322 -24.82 23.26 19.35
N ASN A 323 -24.69 22.81 20.60
CA ASN A 323 -25.06 21.51 21.17
C ASN A 323 -24.91 20.23 20.31
N PHE A 324 -23.80 19.51 20.53
CA PHE A 324 -23.74 18.06 20.32
C PHE A 324 -24.66 17.33 21.32
N SER A 325 -25.44 16.40 20.78
CA SER A 325 -26.33 15.50 21.51
C SER A 325 -25.60 14.66 22.56
N ASN A 326 -26.20 14.60 23.74
CA ASN A 326 -25.82 13.78 24.91
C ASN A 326 -25.72 12.29 24.56
N ASP A 327 -24.52 11.81 24.25
CA ASP A 327 -24.08 10.52 24.76
C ASP A 327 -23.14 10.79 25.92
N SER A 328 -23.61 10.50 27.14
CA SER A 328 -22.76 10.66 28.33
C SER A 328 -21.51 9.79 28.13
N PRO A 329 -20.27 10.32 28.29
CA PRO A 329 -19.02 9.54 28.23
C PRO A 329 -19.04 8.29 29.13
N PHE A 330 -19.93 8.34 30.12
CA PHE A 330 -20.32 7.29 31.06
C PHE A 330 -20.92 6.03 30.41
N SER A 331 -21.77 6.15 29.39
CA SER A 331 -22.40 4.99 28.73
C SER A 331 -21.36 4.13 28.00
N THR A 332 -20.36 4.79 27.42
CA THR A 332 -19.24 4.15 26.69
C THR A 332 -18.28 3.43 27.63
N LEU A 333 -17.95 4.05 28.78
CA LEU A 333 -17.05 3.44 29.77
C LEU A 333 -17.68 2.22 30.45
N LEU A 334 -18.95 2.30 30.85
CA LEU A 334 -19.66 1.17 31.48
C LEU A 334 -19.79 -0.03 30.54
N ARG A 335 -20.08 0.20 29.25
CA ARG A 335 -20.10 -0.84 28.21
C ARG A 335 -18.75 -1.55 28.11
N HIS A 336 -17.64 -0.79 28.15
CA HIS A 336 -16.30 -1.37 28.05
C HIS A 336 -16.01 -2.34 29.20
N PHE A 337 -16.28 -1.97 30.46
CA PHE A 337 -16.01 -2.84 31.61
C PHE A 337 -16.89 -4.11 31.61
N LEU A 338 -18.15 -4.01 31.20
CA LEU A 338 -19.05 -5.16 31.13
C LEU A 338 -18.64 -6.16 30.04
N VAL A 339 -18.21 -5.68 28.86
CA VAL A 339 -17.73 -6.55 27.77
C VAL A 339 -16.47 -7.32 28.19
N HIS A 340 -15.57 -6.69 28.94
CA HIS A 340 -14.33 -7.34 29.40
C HIS A 340 -14.57 -8.30 30.57
N ALA A 341 -15.58 -8.06 31.41
CA ALA A 341 -15.99 -9.02 32.44
C ALA A 341 -16.56 -10.31 31.83
N LEU A 342 -17.35 -10.17 30.74
CA LEU A 342 -17.96 -11.30 30.03
C LEU A 342 -16.94 -12.12 29.23
N SER A 343 -15.91 -11.50 28.67
CA SER A 343 -14.88 -12.21 27.90
C SER A 343 -14.06 -13.19 28.77
N GLY A 344 -13.78 -12.84 30.03
CA GLY A 344 -13.12 -13.75 30.98
C GLY A 344 -13.96 -14.98 31.34
N LEU A 345 -15.29 -14.83 31.43
CA LEU A 345 -16.22 -15.93 31.69
C LEU A 345 -16.35 -16.86 30.47
N LEU A 346 -16.41 -16.29 29.27
CA LEU A 346 -16.43 -17.04 28.01
C LEU A 346 -15.14 -17.87 27.84
N ALA A 347 -13.98 -17.24 28.08
CA ALA A 347 -12.68 -17.92 28.02
C ALA A 347 -12.60 -19.11 29.01
N PHE A 348 -13.15 -18.97 30.21
CA PHE A 348 -13.25 -20.06 31.19
C PHE A 348 -14.17 -21.20 30.72
N GLY A 349 -15.32 -20.87 30.12
CA GLY A 349 -16.24 -21.85 29.53
C GLY A 349 -15.58 -22.67 28.41
N ILE A 350 -14.84 -22.00 27.52
CA ILE A 350 -14.12 -22.64 26.41
C ILE A 350 -12.93 -23.47 26.93
N ALA A 351 -12.29 -23.06 28.02
CA ALA A 351 -11.20 -23.82 28.63
C ALA A 351 -11.61 -25.24 29.07
N ARG A 352 -12.90 -25.44 29.43
CA ARG A 352 -13.49 -26.74 29.80
C ARG A 352 -13.92 -27.60 28.60
N LEU A 353 -13.89 -27.08 27.37
CA LEU A 353 -14.23 -27.81 26.14
C LEU A 353 -13.02 -28.49 25.48
N ASP A 354 -11.86 -28.51 26.15
CA ASP A 354 -10.66 -29.14 25.63
C ASP A 354 -10.84 -30.66 25.50
N GLY A 355 -10.72 -31.19 24.28
CA GLY A 355 -10.95 -32.61 23.98
C GLY A 355 -12.42 -32.97 23.73
N ALA A 356 -13.36 -32.04 23.92
CA ALA A 356 -14.76 -32.26 23.54
C ALA A 356 -14.84 -32.49 22.02
N ARG A 357 -15.42 -33.63 21.62
CA ARG A 357 -15.49 -34.10 20.21
C ARG A 357 -14.12 -34.23 19.51
N GLY A 358 -13.03 -34.44 20.26
CA GLY A 358 -11.68 -34.60 19.70
C GLY A 358 -11.04 -33.32 19.17
N ILE A 359 -11.61 -32.15 19.49
CA ILE A 359 -11.14 -30.85 19.01
C ILE A 359 -10.33 -30.15 20.11
N ALA A 360 -9.12 -29.69 19.77
CA ALA A 360 -8.24 -28.97 20.68
C ALA A 360 -8.81 -27.59 21.08
N ARG A 361 -8.59 -27.18 22.33
CA ARG A 361 -9.12 -25.93 22.94
C ARG A 361 -9.03 -24.68 22.05
N TRP A 362 -7.92 -24.46 21.35
CA TRP A 362 -7.71 -23.25 20.55
C TRP A 362 -8.65 -23.16 19.34
N ARG A 363 -9.11 -24.30 18.80
CA ARG A 363 -10.04 -24.33 17.65
C ARG A 363 -11.45 -23.96 18.07
N TRP A 364 -11.85 -24.30 19.29
CA TRP A 364 -13.15 -23.92 19.85
C TRP A 364 -13.31 -22.41 20.00
N ILE A 365 -12.21 -21.68 20.26
CA ILE A 365 -12.22 -20.21 20.33
C ILE A 365 -12.67 -19.64 18.97
N PHE A 366 -12.00 -20.02 17.89
CA PHE A 366 -12.33 -19.54 16.55
C PHE A 366 -13.72 -19.98 16.08
N LEU A 367 -14.14 -21.18 16.44
CA LEU A 367 -15.42 -21.73 15.98
C LEU A 367 -16.61 -21.08 16.69
N ILE A 368 -16.50 -20.81 17.99
CA ILE A 368 -17.55 -20.15 18.77
C ILE A 368 -17.58 -18.64 18.49
N GLU A 369 -16.45 -17.93 18.59
CA GLU A 369 -16.41 -16.48 18.35
C GLU A 369 -16.65 -16.12 16.88
N GLY A 370 -16.13 -16.94 15.96
CA GLY A 370 -16.40 -16.82 14.53
C GLY A 370 -17.87 -17.03 14.19
N ALA A 371 -18.53 -18.05 14.76
CA ALA A 371 -19.95 -18.28 14.51
C ALA A 371 -20.84 -17.15 15.02
N VAL A 372 -20.54 -16.59 16.21
CA VAL A 372 -21.27 -15.42 16.74
C VAL A 372 -21.08 -14.19 15.85
N THR A 373 -19.86 -13.98 15.34
CA THR A 373 -19.55 -12.84 14.45
C THR A 373 -20.25 -12.97 13.10
N VAL A 374 -20.26 -14.17 12.51
CA VAL A 374 -20.97 -14.46 11.26
C VAL A 374 -22.49 -14.30 11.46
N ALA A 375 -23.04 -14.80 12.56
CA ALA A 375 -24.45 -14.63 12.88
C ALA A 375 -24.82 -13.15 13.08
N ALA A 376 -23.99 -12.38 13.80
CA ALA A 376 -24.19 -10.94 13.93
C ALA A 376 -24.09 -10.22 12.58
N GLY A 377 -23.14 -10.60 11.72
CA GLY A 377 -23.01 -10.05 10.37
C GLY A 377 -24.21 -10.35 9.46
N LEU A 378 -24.86 -11.50 9.63
CA LEU A 378 -26.08 -11.87 8.90
C LEU A 378 -27.34 -11.18 9.44
N VAL A 379 -27.36 -10.88 10.73
CA VAL A 379 -28.50 -10.23 11.41
C VAL A 379 -28.41 -8.69 11.34
N MET A 380 -27.20 -8.12 11.22
CA MET A 380 -27.00 -6.67 11.14
C MET A 380 -27.79 -5.99 10.00
N PRO A 381 -27.88 -6.55 8.78
CA PRO A 381 -28.73 -5.98 7.72
C PRO A 381 -30.23 -5.95 8.06
N LEU A 382 -30.69 -6.79 8.99
CA LEU A 382 -32.10 -6.87 9.42
C LEU A 382 -32.40 -6.00 10.64
N LEU A 383 -31.40 -5.74 11.49
CA LEU A 383 -31.52 -4.87 12.66
C LEU A 383 -31.28 -3.39 12.31
N VAL A 384 -30.52 -3.09 11.26
CA VAL A 384 -30.34 -1.74 10.74
C VAL A 384 -31.50 -1.41 9.80
N ILE A 385 -32.68 -1.21 10.40
CA ILE A 385 -33.76 -0.44 9.78
C ILE A 385 -33.69 0.95 10.41
N ASP A 386 -33.11 1.90 9.68
CA ASP A 386 -33.78 3.16 9.37
C ASP A 386 -32.96 3.97 8.37
N THR A 387 -33.68 4.38 7.33
CA THR A 387 -33.34 5.32 6.27
C THR A 387 -32.80 6.65 6.82
N PRO A 388 -31.79 7.27 6.19
CA PRO A 388 -31.28 8.59 6.57
C PRO A 388 -32.20 9.74 6.12
N GLU A 389 -33.53 9.56 6.09
CA GLU A 389 -34.50 10.58 5.64
C GLU A 389 -35.02 11.50 6.77
N ARG A 390 -34.54 11.37 8.01
CA ARG A 390 -35.05 12.19 9.14
C ARG A 390 -34.03 12.94 9.98
N ALA A 391 -32.84 13.22 9.43
CA ALA A 391 -31.89 14.15 10.03
C ALA A 391 -31.63 15.34 9.09
N LYS A 392 -32.56 16.30 9.04
CA LYS A 392 -32.22 17.65 8.57
C LYS A 392 -31.33 18.29 9.64
N SER A 393 -30.01 18.17 9.49
CA SER A 393 -29.09 19.11 10.15
C SER A 393 -28.77 20.22 9.16
N ASN A 394 -29.39 21.37 9.37
CA ASN A 394 -29.00 22.63 8.75
C ASN A 394 -27.56 22.95 9.17
N THR A 395 -26.63 22.92 8.24
CA THR A 395 -25.41 23.75 8.25
C THR A 395 -24.74 23.60 6.89
N GLU A 396 -25.06 24.55 6.02
CA GLU A 396 -24.28 24.84 4.83
C GLU A 396 -22.95 25.46 5.30
N GLU A 397 -21.83 24.78 5.08
CA GLU A 397 -20.50 25.36 4.83
C GLU A 397 -19.48 24.20 4.68
N GLY A 398 -19.30 23.75 3.43
CA GLY A 398 -18.28 22.77 3.07
C GLY A 398 -16.92 23.44 2.97
N ASP A 399 -16.22 23.53 4.09
CA ASP A 399 -14.86 24.07 4.17
C ASP A 399 -13.89 23.16 3.41
N LYS A 400 -13.16 23.70 2.44
CA LYS A 400 -12.21 22.95 1.60
C LYS A 400 -11.11 22.40 2.50
N PHE A 401 -10.92 21.07 2.50
CA PHE A 401 -9.85 20.40 3.24
C PHE A 401 -8.48 20.97 2.85
N SER A 402 -7.90 21.78 3.74
CA SER A 402 -6.61 22.43 3.53
C SER A 402 -5.52 21.63 4.22
N TRP A 403 -4.63 21.01 3.43
CA TRP A 403 -3.46 20.29 3.93
C TRP A 403 -2.59 21.15 4.84
N LYS A 404 -2.49 22.46 4.58
CA LYS A 404 -1.80 23.40 5.48
C LYS A 404 -2.50 23.52 6.84
N LEU A 405 -3.83 23.53 6.87
CA LEU A 405 -4.60 23.59 8.10
C LEU A 405 -4.49 22.27 8.89
N LEU A 406 -4.46 21.12 8.21
CA LEU A 406 -4.24 19.81 8.82
C LEU A 406 -2.90 19.74 9.55
N PHE A 407 -1.80 20.09 8.87
CA PHE A 407 -0.46 20.05 9.48
C PHE A 407 -0.31 21.07 10.61
N LYS A 408 -0.91 22.26 10.48
CA LYS A 408 -0.95 23.25 11.55
C LYS A 408 -1.74 22.75 12.77
N THR A 409 -2.84 22.03 12.55
CA THR A 409 -3.66 21.45 13.62
C THR A 409 -2.97 20.25 14.28
N MET A 410 -2.25 19.42 13.51
CA MET A 410 -1.49 18.28 14.05
C MET A 410 -0.32 18.71 14.95
N ILE A 411 0.31 19.85 14.65
CA ILE A 411 1.45 20.40 15.41
C ILE A 411 0.96 21.43 16.44
N ASP A 412 -0.35 21.67 16.53
CA ASP A 412 -0.91 22.54 17.56
C ASP A 412 -0.64 21.92 18.93
N TRP A 413 0.00 22.70 19.81
CA TRP A 413 0.42 22.22 21.13
C TRP A 413 -0.77 21.74 21.98
N LYS A 414 -1.99 22.28 21.79
CA LYS A 414 -3.18 21.82 22.50
C LYS A 414 -3.63 20.45 22.02
N VAL A 415 -3.52 20.18 20.72
CA VAL A 415 -3.82 18.88 20.12
C VAL A 415 -2.79 17.85 20.55
N LEU A 416 -1.50 18.21 20.54
CA LEU A 416 -0.42 17.34 21.04
C LEU A 416 -0.59 17.02 22.52
N LEU A 417 -0.97 17.99 23.36
CA LEU A 417 -1.31 17.72 24.77
C LEU A 417 -2.53 16.82 24.91
N GLY A 418 -3.55 16.99 24.06
CA GLY A 418 -4.70 16.08 24.00
C GLY A 418 -4.29 14.64 23.68
N ILE A 419 -3.37 14.44 22.74
CA ILE A 419 -2.80 13.13 22.38
C ILE A 419 -2.03 12.54 23.57
N ILE A 420 -1.16 13.33 24.22
CA ILE A 420 -0.39 12.88 25.38
C ILE A 420 -1.31 12.46 26.53
N LEU A 421 -2.36 13.24 26.82
CA LEU A 421 -3.36 12.89 27.83
C LEU A 421 -4.12 11.60 27.46
N ALA A 422 -4.49 11.43 26.19
CA ALA A 422 -5.12 10.21 25.70
C ALA A 422 -4.20 8.98 25.83
N TRP A 423 -2.90 9.13 25.56
CA TRP A 423 -1.90 8.09 25.71
C TRP A 423 -1.64 7.73 27.17
N ALA A 424 -1.53 8.75 28.03
CA ALA A 424 -1.34 8.58 29.47
C ALA A 424 -2.49 7.78 30.12
N ASN A 425 -3.69 7.81 29.54
CA ASN A 425 -4.79 6.95 29.97
C ASN A 425 -4.81 5.59 29.24
N SER A 426 -4.60 5.55 27.92
CA SER A 426 -4.79 4.33 27.12
C SER A 426 -3.70 3.28 27.34
N VAL A 427 -2.44 3.70 27.48
CA VAL A 427 -1.30 2.79 27.61
C VAL A 427 -1.36 2.01 28.93
N PRO A 428 -1.54 2.63 30.11
CA PRO A 428 -1.64 1.88 31.36
C PRO A 428 -2.82 0.92 31.38
N ASN A 429 -3.96 1.32 30.81
CA ASN A 429 -5.14 0.46 30.71
C ASN A 429 -4.87 -0.79 29.85
N ALA A 430 -4.15 -0.66 28.74
CA ALA A 430 -3.79 -1.80 27.90
C ALA A 430 -2.81 -2.74 28.63
N VAL A 431 -1.76 -2.20 29.25
CA VAL A 431 -0.75 -3.01 29.94
C VAL A 431 -1.36 -3.77 31.13
N PHE A 432 -2.24 -3.12 31.90
CA PHE A 432 -2.95 -3.78 33.00
C PHE A 432 -3.78 -4.96 32.49
N LYS A 433 -4.52 -4.79 31.39
CA LYS A 433 -5.34 -5.87 30.81
C LYS A 433 -4.53 -7.11 30.44
N PHE A 434 -3.34 -6.94 29.86
CA PHE A 434 -2.50 -8.07 29.45
C PHE A 434 -1.74 -8.72 30.61
N THR A 435 -1.37 -7.95 31.63
CA THR A 435 -0.54 -8.45 32.75
C THR A 435 -1.36 -9.02 33.90
N MET A 436 -2.63 -8.65 34.03
CA MET A 436 -3.50 -9.07 35.14
C MET A 436 -3.65 -10.60 35.30
N PRO A 437 -3.95 -11.40 34.25
CA PRO A 437 -4.03 -12.84 34.39
C PRO A 437 -2.70 -13.46 34.84
N GLN A 438 -1.56 -12.88 34.44
CA GLN A 438 -0.24 -13.37 34.82
C GLN A 438 0.08 -13.09 36.30
N ILE A 439 -0.29 -11.92 36.81
CA ILE A 439 -0.12 -11.58 38.23
C ILE A 439 -0.92 -12.55 39.10
N ILE A 440 -2.17 -12.83 38.75
CA ILE A 440 -3.02 -13.77 39.50
C ILE A 440 -2.49 -15.20 39.40
N LYS A 441 -1.89 -15.58 38.27
CA LYS A 441 -1.23 -16.88 38.13
C LYS A 441 0.00 -17.00 39.04
N GLN A 442 0.78 -15.92 39.19
CA GLN A 442 1.93 -15.88 40.11
C GLN A 442 1.52 -15.97 41.59
N LEU A 443 0.26 -15.66 41.94
CA LEU A 443 -0.31 -15.85 43.27
C LEU A 443 -0.72 -17.31 43.57
N GLY A 444 -0.41 -18.26 42.68
CA GLY A 444 -0.61 -19.70 42.89
C GLY A 444 -1.90 -20.28 42.27
N PHE A 445 -2.67 -19.48 41.52
CA PHE A 445 -3.89 -19.95 40.86
C PHE A 445 -3.59 -20.57 39.48
N THR A 446 -4.39 -21.56 39.07
CA THR A 446 -4.26 -22.17 37.74
C THR A 446 -4.65 -21.19 36.63
N THR A 447 -4.10 -21.34 35.42
CA THR A 447 -4.33 -20.41 34.28
C THR A 447 -5.81 -20.11 34.02
N ALA A 448 -6.69 -21.12 34.14
CA ALA A 448 -8.13 -20.95 33.94
C ALA A 448 -8.81 -20.21 35.12
N GLN A 449 -8.42 -20.50 36.36
CA GLN A 449 -8.92 -19.79 37.54
C GLN A 449 -8.44 -18.33 37.57
N SER A 450 -7.20 -18.07 37.12
CA SER A 450 -6.65 -16.71 37.05
C SER A 450 -7.44 -15.81 36.09
N GLN A 451 -7.91 -16.34 34.96
CA GLN A 451 -8.76 -15.59 34.03
C GLN A 451 -10.12 -15.26 34.65
N LEU A 452 -10.74 -16.21 35.36
CA LEU A 452 -12.02 -15.99 36.04
C LEU A 452 -11.91 -14.95 37.17
N LEU A 453 -10.82 -15.01 37.94
CA LEU A 453 -10.54 -14.08 39.03
C LEU A 453 -10.25 -12.64 38.57
N THR A 454 -10.06 -12.39 37.28
CA THR A 454 -10.00 -11.01 36.77
C THR A 454 -11.37 -10.32 36.74
N MET A 455 -12.46 -11.09 36.68
CA MET A 455 -13.82 -10.57 36.53
C MET A 455 -14.26 -9.67 37.71
N PRO A 456 -14.11 -10.07 38.99
CA PRO A 456 -14.45 -9.20 40.11
C PRO A 456 -13.64 -7.90 40.14
N LEU A 457 -12.37 -7.93 39.72
CA LEU A 457 -11.53 -6.72 39.67
C LEU A 457 -12.06 -5.70 38.66
N TYR A 458 -12.51 -6.14 37.49
CA TYR A 458 -13.14 -5.25 36.50
C TYR A 458 -14.50 -4.73 36.96
N VAL A 459 -15.29 -5.53 37.69
CA VAL A 459 -16.56 -5.08 38.28
C VAL A 459 -16.31 -4.00 39.35
N CYS A 460 -15.36 -4.21 40.25
CA CYS A 460 -14.96 -3.19 41.23
C CYS A 460 -14.43 -1.92 40.55
N GLY A 461 -13.64 -2.05 39.48
CA GLY A 461 -13.18 -0.93 38.66
C GLY A 461 -14.33 -0.15 38.00
N GLY A 462 -15.34 -0.86 37.51
CA GLY A 462 -16.57 -0.26 36.96
C GLY A 462 -17.37 0.49 38.02
N ILE A 463 -17.51 -0.05 39.23
CA ILE A 463 -18.18 0.63 40.35
C ILE A 463 -17.40 1.87 40.80
N ALA A 464 -16.07 1.79 40.88
CA ALA A 464 -15.22 2.92 41.24
C ALA A 464 -15.29 4.04 40.19
N ALA A 465 -15.27 3.68 38.90
CA ALA A 465 -15.46 4.63 37.81
C ALA A 465 -16.86 5.27 37.85
N TRP A 466 -17.90 4.48 38.18
CA TRP A 466 -19.26 4.98 38.37
C TRP A 466 -19.37 6.00 39.50
N LEU A 467 -18.80 5.68 40.67
CA LEU A 467 -18.78 6.59 41.82
C LEU A 467 -18.00 7.87 41.49
N SER A 468 -16.79 7.74 40.94
CA SER A 468 -15.94 8.88 40.59
C SER A 468 -16.59 9.80 39.56
N GLY A 469 -17.25 9.23 38.54
CA GLY A 469 -18.02 10.00 37.56
C GLY A 469 -19.16 10.77 38.21
N ARG A 470 -19.96 10.10 39.07
CA ARG A 470 -21.09 10.75 39.74
C ARG A 470 -20.66 11.85 40.73
N PHE A 471 -19.54 11.66 41.42
CA PHE A 471 -18.98 12.68 42.32
C PHE A 471 -18.39 13.87 41.54
N SER A 472 -17.69 13.60 40.43
CA SER A 472 -17.19 14.64 39.52
C SER A 472 -18.32 15.50 38.95
N ASP A 473 -19.41 14.87 38.52
CA ASP A 473 -20.55 15.58 37.94
C ASP A 473 -21.31 16.42 39.00
N ARG A 474 -21.37 15.96 40.26
CA ARG A 474 -21.99 16.73 41.36
C ARG A 474 -21.16 17.91 41.84
N LEU A 475 -19.84 17.80 41.79
CA LEU A 475 -18.93 18.85 42.28
C LEU A 475 -18.59 19.89 41.19
N SER A 476 -19.03 19.68 39.94
CA SER A 476 -18.71 20.50 38.76
C SER A 476 -17.22 20.76 38.53
N TRP A 477 -16.35 20.07 39.28
CA TRP A 477 -14.91 20.26 39.28
C TRP A 477 -14.24 18.95 38.89
N ARG A 478 -13.85 18.85 37.62
CA ARG A 478 -13.35 17.61 37.00
C ARG A 478 -11.88 17.32 37.31
N MET A 479 -11.08 18.35 37.58
CA MET A 479 -9.62 18.22 37.74
C MET A 479 -9.18 17.29 38.89
N PRO A 480 -9.76 17.35 40.11
CA PRO A 480 -9.34 16.47 41.21
C PRO A 480 -9.59 14.99 40.94
N PHE A 481 -10.69 14.66 40.23
CA PHE A 481 -11.09 13.30 39.90
C PHE A 481 -10.29 12.68 38.75
N ILE A 482 -9.56 13.50 37.98
CA ILE A 482 -8.63 13.04 36.94
C ILE A 482 -7.22 12.95 37.53
N VAL A 483 -6.74 14.03 38.16
CA VAL A 483 -5.36 14.12 38.66
C VAL A 483 -5.12 13.17 39.83
N GLY A 484 -6.08 13.01 40.75
CA GLY A 484 -5.94 12.12 41.90
C GLY A 484 -5.63 10.66 41.51
N PRO A 485 -6.50 9.99 40.71
CA PRO A 485 -6.23 8.64 40.24
C PRO A 485 -4.97 8.52 39.38
N MET A 486 -4.64 9.52 38.57
CA MET A 486 -3.41 9.52 37.78
C MET A 486 -2.15 9.58 38.65
N LEU A 487 -2.17 10.34 39.76
CA LEU A 487 -1.06 10.36 40.73
C LEU A 487 -0.92 9.02 41.46
N VAL A 488 -2.02 8.38 41.83
CA VAL A 488 -1.99 7.03 42.44
C VAL A 488 -1.41 6.01 41.46
N LEU A 489 -1.80 6.06 40.18
CA LEU A 489 -1.21 5.22 39.13
C LEU A 489 0.29 5.50 38.98
N LEU A 490 0.70 6.76 38.94
CA LEU A 490 2.11 7.13 38.85
C LEU A 490 2.93 6.54 40.01
N VAL A 491 2.44 6.64 41.25
CA VAL A 491 3.09 6.05 42.43
C VAL A 491 3.15 4.52 42.34
N ALA A 492 2.08 3.87 41.88
CA ALA A 492 2.05 2.41 41.68
C ALA A 492 3.11 1.96 40.65
N TRP A 493 3.24 2.68 39.53
CA TRP A 493 4.23 2.41 38.49
C TRP A 493 5.67 2.64 38.97
N ILE A 494 5.93 3.75 39.67
CA ILE A 494 7.25 4.02 40.26
C ILE A 494 7.63 2.88 41.21
N ARG A 495 6.70 2.43 42.05
CA ARG A 495 6.93 1.30 42.96
C ARG A 495 7.24 0.01 42.20
N GLN A 496 6.48 -0.31 41.14
CA GLN A 496 6.71 -1.51 40.34
C GLN A 496 8.10 -1.53 39.70
N VAL A 497 8.53 -0.41 39.11
CA VAL A 497 9.87 -0.27 38.52
C VAL A 497 10.97 -0.41 39.59
N THR A 498 10.77 0.21 40.76
CA THR A 498 11.76 0.19 41.84
C THR A 498 11.91 -1.20 42.48
N PHE A 499 10.81 -1.96 42.64
CA PHE A 499 10.86 -3.32 43.18
C PHE A 499 11.41 -4.33 42.17
N HIS A 500 11.18 -4.16 40.87
CA HIS A 500 11.74 -5.03 39.84
C HIS A 500 13.27 -4.98 39.81
N GLN A 501 13.88 -3.82 40.10
CA GLN A 501 15.34 -3.70 40.22
C GLN A 501 15.93 -4.38 41.46
N ARG A 502 15.16 -4.53 42.55
CA ARG A 502 15.58 -5.25 43.77
C ARG A 502 15.44 -6.77 43.65
N ALA A 503 14.68 -7.27 42.68
CA ALA A 503 14.43 -8.69 42.44
C ALA A 503 15.30 -9.27 41.30
N LYS A 504 16.49 -8.71 41.03
CA LYS A 504 17.50 -9.44 40.27
C LYS A 504 17.97 -10.62 41.14
N PRO A 505 17.83 -11.89 40.71
CA PRO A 505 18.44 -12.98 41.43
C PRO A 505 19.95 -12.77 41.46
N ALA A 506 20.55 -12.92 42.64
CA ALA A 506 22.00 -13.09 42.75
C ALA A 506 22.39 -14.21 41.78
N LYS A 507 23.35 -13.92 40.90
CA LYS A 507 23.93 -14.92 39.99
C LYS A 507 24.36 -16.14 40.81
N ALA A 508 23.78 -17.29 40.51
CA ALA A 508 24.32 -18.61 40.78
C ALA A 508 24.17 -19.41 39.49
#